data_AF-Q6RUH3-F1
#
_entry.id   AF-Q6RUH3-F1
#
_cell.length_a   1.000
_cell.length_b   1.000
_cell.length_c   1.000
_cell.angle_alpha   90.00
_cell.angle_beta   90.00
_cell.angle_gamma   90.00
#
_symmetry.space_group_name_H-M   'P 1'
#
loop_
_entity.id
_entity.type
_entity.pdbx_description
1 polymer ?
#
loop_
_entity_poly.entity_id
_entity_poly.type
_entity_poly.pdbx_seq_one_letter_code
_entity_poly.pdbx_strand_id
1 'polypeptide(L)'
;MCTSGRLIITGARSDTEAERAARLTARMLTFAYCGGSTKAPSLENQPALALPACSENGTSDISERCGESTVCPAGPNSESLVLLEAEKNKRTKKLCLRDFKIENVVASADCGVPVRLEGLAFEHKEFSSYEPELFLGLVYRYNPTASLKAVLLVFVSGKVVITGCKSLSEVNHVFESLYPVLVRYHQ
;
A
#
# COMPACT_ATOMS: atom_id res chain seq x y z
N MET A 1 9.94 11.47 -8.37
CA MET A 1 8.47 11.54 -8.42
C MET A 1 8.03 11.58 -9.87
N CYS A 2 7.09 10.75 -10.28
CA CYS A 2 6.43 10.97 -11.57
C CYS A 2 5.67 12.29 -11.50
N THR A 3 5.73 13.08 -12.58
CA THR A 3 4.90 14.27 -12.78
C THR A 3 3.40 13.97 -12.70
N SER A 4 3.02 12.70 -12.81
CA SER A 4 1.65 12.19 -12.69
C SER A 4 1.11 12.10 -11.25
N GLY A 5 1.94 12.33 -10.22
CA GLY A 5 1.52 12.19 -8.82
C GLY A 5 1.29 10.73 -8.37
N ARG A 6 1.61 9.74 -9.21
CA ARG A 6 1.63 8.32 -8.83
C ARG A 6 2.91 7.98 -8.06
N LEU A 7 2.76 7.16 -7.04
CA LEU A 7 3.84 6.66 -6.19
C LEU A 7 3.79 5.14 -6.21
N ILE A 8 4.95 4.51 -6.44
CA ILE A 8 5.14 3.06 -6.32
C ILE A 8 6.10 2.83 -5.16
N ILE A 9 5.75 1.88 -4.30
CA ILE A 9 6.55 1.50 -3.14
C ILE A 9 6.83 0.01 -3.26
N THR A 10 8.09 -0.36 -3.08
CA THR A 10 8.57 -1.74 -3.17
C THR A 10 9.36 -2.10 -1.91
N GLY A 11 9.52 -3.39 -1.65
CA GLY A 11 10.35 -3.90 -0.54
C GLY A 11 9.63 -4.11 0.79
N ALA A 12 8.35 -3.77 0.91
CA ALA A 12 7.55 -4.13 2.08
C ALA A 12 7.31 -5.65 2.15
N ARG A 13 7.36 -6.23 3.35
CA ARG A 13 7.14 -7.66 3.60
C ARG A 13 5.71 -7.99 4.04
N SER A 14 4.87 -6.97 4.23
CA SER A 14 3.45 -7.12 4.53
C SER A 14 2.64 -5.92 4.02
N ASP A 15 1.34 -6.11 3.86
CA ASP A 15 0.41 -5.06 3.44
C ASP A 15 0.43 -3.87 4.43
N THR A 16 0.51 -4.16 5.72
CA THR A 16 0.59 -3.13 6.77
C THR A 16 1.89 -2.33 6.70
N GLU A 17 3.01 -2.95 6.37
CA GLU A 17 4.29 -2.27 6.17
C GLU A 17 4.26 -1.41 4.91
N ALA A 18 3.67 -1.91 3.83
CA ALA A 18 3.49 -1.15 2.59
C ALA A 18 2.61 0.10 2.82
N GLU A 19 1.52 -0.05 3.57
CA GLU A 19 0.63 1.07 3.89
C GLU A 19 1.31 2.09 4.81
N ARG A 20 2.06 1.64 5.82
CA ARG A 20 2.86 2.52 6.68
C ARG A 20 3.91 3.28 5.87
N ALA A 21 4.63 2.60 4.98
CA ALA A 21 5.60 3.22 4.09
C ALA A 21 4.94 4.25 3.17
N ALA A 22 3.74 3.96 2.65
CA ALA A 22 2.97 4.91 1.84
C ALA A 22 2.57 6.17 2.60
N ARG A 23 2.06 6.01 3.83
CA ARG A 23 1.68 7.13 4.70
C ARG A 23 2.88 7.97 5.10
N LEU A 24 4.01 7.34 5.45
CA LEU A 24 5.25 8.04 5.78
C LEU A 24 5.79 8.81 4.58
N THR A 25 5.82 8.20 3.40
CA THR A 25 6.27 8.86 2.18
C THR A 25 5.38 10.07 1.84
N ALA A 26 4.06 9.93 1.94
CA ALA A 26 3.13 11.05 1.73
C ALA A 26 3.37 12.20 2.72
N ARG A 27 3.66 11.90 3.99
CA ARG A 27 4.01 12.90 5.02
C ARG A 27 5.33 13.60 4.69
N MET A 28 6.37 12.85 4.35
CA MET A 28 7.68 13.40 3.97
C MET A 28 7.56 14.32 2.76
N LEU A 29 6.82 13.90 1.73
CA LEU A 29 6.59 14.71 0.54
C LEU A 29 5.76 15.96 0.84
N THR A 30 4.75 15.87 1.70
CA THR A 30 3.99 17.05 2.14
C THR A 30 4.90 18.06 2.84
N PHE A 31 5.78 17.60 3.73
CA PHE A 31 6.73 18.47 4.42
C PHE A 31 7.71 19.14 3.43
N ALA A 32 8.28 18.35 2.53
CA ALA A 32 9.29 18.81 1.57
C ALA A 32 8.73 19.82 0.53
N TYR A 33 7.51 19.59 0.03
CA TYR A 33 6.96 20.37 -1.08
C TYR A 33 5.97 21.45 -0.68
N CYS A 34 5.36 21.36 0.50
CA CYS A 34 4.28 22.26 0.91
C CYS A 34 4.69 23.22 2.04
N GLY A 35 5.96 23.13 2.47
CA GLY A 35 6.54 23.96 3.52
C GLY A 35 6.08 23.48 4.89
N GLY A 36 7.02 23.04 5.72
CA GLY A 36 6.77 22.86 7.14
C GLY A 36 6.32 24.18 7.75
N SER A 37 5.10 24.25 8.27
CA SER A 37 4.89 25.13 9.42
C SER A 37 5.81 24.61 10.51
N THR A 38 6.78 25.43 10.92
CA THR A 38 7.70 25.16 12.00
C THR A 38 6.93 25.03 13.32
N LYS A 39 6.39 23.85 13.59
CA LYS A 39 6.25 23.36 14.95
C LYS A 39 6.82 21.95 14.97
N ALA A 40 8.07 21.86 15.44
CA ALA A 40 8.68 20.59 15.79
C ALA A 40 7.76 19.83 16.75
N PRO A 41 7.63 18.49 16.64
CA PRO A 41 6.89 17.72 17.62
C PRO A 41 7.73 17.70 18.90
N SER A 42 7.27 18.40 19.93
CA SER A 42 7.77 18.20 21.29
C SER A 42 7.46 16.78 21.70
N LEU A 43 8.53 16.01 21.94
CA LEU A 43 8.48 14.80 22.75
C LEU A 43 7.97 15.23 24.14
N GLU A 44 6.69 15.01 24.43
CA GLU A 44 6.22 14.75 25.80
C GLU A 44 4.75 14.34 25.80
N ASN A 45 4.51 13.22 26.48
CA ASN A 45 3.26 12.67 26.98
C ASN A 45 2.27 12.03 25.99
N GLN A 46 2.41 10.72 25.88
CA GLN A 46 1.31 9.79 25.61
C GLN A 46 0.18 10.01 26.63
N PRO A 47 -1.07 9.75 26.22
CA PRO A 47 -1.72 8.58 26.78
C PRO A 47 -2.19 7.61 25.69
N ALA A 48 -2.25 6.33 26.06
CA ALA A 48 -2.61 5.20 25.22
C ALA A 48 -3.90 5.43 24.42
N LEU A 49 -3.84 5.21 23.10
CA LEU A 49 -5.05 5.11 22.27
C LEU A 49 -5.73 3.76 22.56
N ALA A 50 -6.81 3.83 23.33
CA ALA A 50 -7.84 2.80 23.32
C ALA A 50 -8.50 2.76 21.93
N LEU A 51 -8.66 1.56 21.39
CA LEU A 51 -9.51 1.26 20.24
C LEU A 51 -10.98 1.53 20.64
N PRO A 52 -11.82 2.19 19.82
CA PRO A 52 -13.23 2.30 20.15
C PRO A 52 -13.94 0.98 19.82
N ALA A 53 -14.63 0.45 20.82
CA ALA A 53 -15.66 -0.56 20.66
C ALA A 53 -16.96 0.10 20.14
N CYS A 54 -17.71 -0.64 19.33
CA CYS A 54 -19.07 -0.31 18.90
C CYS A 54 -20.05 -0.33 20.10
N SER A 55 -20.96 0.65 20.17
CA SER A 55 -22.34 0.44 20.68
C SER A 55 -23.29 1.56 20.26
N GLU A 56 -24.57 1.20 20.11
CA GLU A 56 -25.69 1.93 19.52
C GLU A 56 -26.44 2.88 20.49
N ASN A 57 -27.34 3.69 19.88
CA ASN A 57 -28.59 4.32 20.37
C ASN A 57 -28.62 5.74 20.98
N GLY A 58 -29.46 6.62 20.37
CA GLY A 58 -30.52 7.33 21.10
C GLY A 58 -30.59 8.88 21.12
N THR A 59 -31.44 9.44 20.26
CA THR A 59 -32.45 10.53 20.49
C THR A 59 -32.12 12.03 20.75
N SER A 60 -32.69 12.85 19.82
CA SER A 60 -33.54 14.07 19.95
C SER A 60 -33.05 15.44 20.48
N ASP A 61 -33.12 16.41 19.55
CA ASP A 61 -33.86 17.70 19.56
C ASP A 61 -33.44 18.96 20.37
N ILE A 62 -33.74 20.09 19.70
CA ILE A 62 -34.18 21.44 20.14
C ILE A 62 -33.21 22.64 20.01
N SER A 63 -33.84 23.68 19.47
CA SER A 63 -33.54 25.00 18.91
C SER A 63 -33.13 26.16 19.83
N GLU A 64 -32.87 27.30 19.16
CA GLU A 64 -33.05 28.73 19.55
C GLU A 64 -31.76 29.52 19.86
N ARG A 65 -31.37 30.49 19.01
CA ARG A 65 -31.88 31.88 18.79
C ARG A 65 -31.25 32.86 19.78
N CYS A 66 -30.50 33.84 19.26
CA CYS A 66 -30.06 35.01 20.02
C CYS A 66 -30.43 36.28 19.26
N GLY A 67 -31.13 37.18 19.94
CA GLY A 67 -31.53 38.51 19.48
C GLY A 67 -30.67 39.62 20.08
N GLU A 68 -30.47 40.64 19.24
CA GLU A 68 -30.41 42.10 19.46
C GLU A 68 -29.64 42.79 20.61
N SER A 69 -28.72 43.67 20.15
CA SER A 69 -28.54 45.12 20.42
C SER A 69 -28.05 45.64 21.79
N THR A 70 -26.94 46.41 21.75
CA THR A 70 -26.84 47.81 22.28
C THR A 70 -25.49 48.49 21.94
N VAL A 71 -25.51 49.35 20.89
CA VAL A 71 -25.01 50.75 20.73
C VAL A 71 -23.68 51.29 21.36
N CYS A 72 -22.75 51.68 20.44
CA CYS A 72 -21.90 52.90 20.21
C CYS A 72 -20.97 53.52 21.32
N PRO A 73 -19.86 54.28 21.03
CA PRO A 73 -19.68 55.20 19.87
C PRO A 73 -18.25 55.47 19.26
N ALA A 74 -18.28 56.13 18.08
CA ALA A 74 -17.40 57.15 17.45
C ALA A 74 -15.87 56.96 17.25
N GLY A 75 -15.40 57.15 16.00
CA GLY A 75 -13.99 57.14 15.55
C GLY A 75 -13.18 58.43 15.82
N PRO A 76 -11.93 58.58 15.30
CA PRO A 76 -11.74 58.84 13.87
C PRO A 76 -10.50 58.22 13.16
N ASN A 77 -10.71 57.87 11.89
CA ASN A 77 -9.91 58.06 10.68
C ASN A 77 -8.38 58.18 10.76
N SER A 78 -7.67 57.18 10.21
CA SER A 78 -6.60 57.44 9.23
C SER A 78 -6.29 56.15 8.46
N GLU A 79 -6.32 56.27 7.14
CA GLU A 79 -6.15 55.24 6.12
C GLU A 79 -4.84 54.45 6.28
N SER A 80 -4.92 53.18 6.67
CA SER A 80 -3.84 52.19 6.42
C SER A 80 -4.30 50.72 6.53
N LEU A 81 -5.60 50.44 6.54
CA LEU A 81 -6.13 49.07 6.72
C LEU A 81 -6.59 48.42 5.40
N VAL A 82 -5.92 48.71 4.28
CA VAL A 82 -6.16 47.99 3.00
C VAL A 82 -5.11 46.90 2.76
N LEU A 83 -4.25 46.59 3.74
CA LEU A 83 -3.17 45.60 3.58
C LEU A 83 -3.17 44.46 4.62
N LEU A 84 -4.27 44.24 5.35
CA LEU A 84 -4.40 43.10 6.28
C LEU A 84 -5.54 42.15 5.92
N GLU A 85 -5.98 42.13 4.66
CA GLU A 85 -6.93 41.11 4.16
C GLU A 85 -6.42 40.36 2.93
N ALA A 86 -5.10 40.37 2.68
CA ALA A 86 -4.47 39.61 1.59
C ALA A 86 -3.80 38.29 2.03
N GLU A 87 -3.80 37.94 3.33
CA GLU A 87 -3.07 36.76 3.85
C GLU A 87 -3.95 35.66 4.44
N LYS A 88 -5.20 35.52 3.98
CA LYS A 88 -6.09 34.41 4.40
C LYS A 88 -6.54 33.51 3.26
N ASN A 89 -5.64 33.15 2.34
CA ASN A 89 -5.89 31.99 1.48
C ASN A 89 -4.63 31.31 0.95
N LYS A 90 -3.64 31.05 1.80
CA LYS A 90 -2.56 30.12 1.45
C LYS A 90 -3.14 28.70 1.56
N ARG A 91 -3.79 28.23 0.49
CA ARG A 91 -4.18 26.81 0.36
C ARG A 91 -2.92 25.96 0.54
N THR A 92 -2.64 25.51 1.76
CA THR A 92 -1.63 24.50 2.03
C THR A 92 -2.05 23.25 1.27
N LYS A 93 -1.46 23.02 0.10
CA LYS A 93 -1.68 21.80 -0.70
C LYS A 93 -1.22 20.63 0.16
N LYS A 94 -2.14 19.93 0.82
CA LYS A 94 -1.80 18.70 1.55
C LYS A 94 -1.71 17.56 0.53
N LEU A 95 -0.59 16.85 0.51
CA LEU A 95 -0.44 15.66 -0.32
C LEU A 95 -1.19 14.51 0.38
N CYS A 96 -2.31 14.09 -0.22
CA CYS A 96 -3.16 13.04 0.33
C CYS A 96 -2.90 11.71 -0.39
N LEU A 97 -2.69 10.64 0.38
CA LEU A 97 -2.68 9.28 -0.14
C LEU A 97 -4.11 8.92 -0.57
N ARG A 98 -4.28 8.54 -1.83
CA ARG A 98 -5.53 8.08 -2.42
C ARG A 98 -5.27 6.77 -3.16
N ASP A 99 -6.29 5.92 -3.21
CA ASP A 99 -6.29 4.68 -4.01
C ASP A 99 -5.10 3.75 -3.71
N PHE A 100 -4.75 3.58 -2.42
CA PHE A 100 -3.74 2.62 -2.03
C PHE A 100 -4.22 1.21 -2.40
N LYS A 101 -3.39 0.49 -3.15
CA LYS A 101 -3.66 -0.86 -3.62
C LYS A 101 -2.36 -1.65 -3.75
N ILE A 102 -2.41 -2.92 -3.37
CA ILE A 102 -1.33 -3.88 -3.64
C ILE A 102 -1.42 -4.30 -5.11
N GLU A 103 -0.33 -4.11 -5.84
CA GLU A 103 -0.25 -4.48 -7.27
C GLU A 103 0.47 -5.80 -7.52
N ASN A 104 1.43 -6.17 -6.66
CA ASN A 104 2.15 -7.43 -6.79
C ASN A 104 2.65 -7.90 -5.42
N VAL A 105 2.54 -9.20 -5.19
CA VAL A 105 3.12 -9.94 -4.07
C VAL A 105 4.10 -10.94 -4.66
N VAL A 106 5.33 -10.93 -4.17
CA VAL A 106 6.36 -11.91 -4.50
C VAL A 106 6.63 -12.73 -3.25
N ALA A 107 6.59 -14.06 -3.40
CA ALA A 107 6.83 -14.99 -2.32
C ALA A 107 7.85 -16.05 -2.73
N SER A 108 8.61 -16.52 -1.76
CA SER A 108 9.50 -17.68 -1.92
C SER A 108 9.01 -18.81 -1.02
N ALA A 109 9.02 -20.02 -1.55
CA ALA A 109 8.70 -21.25 -0.84
C ALA A 109 9.79 -22.30 -1.10
N ASP A 110 9.78 -23.36 -0.28
CA ASP A 110 10.68 -24.50 -0.43
C ASP A 110 9.84 -25.78 -0.43
N CYS A 111 10.02 -26.62 -1.44
CA CYS A 111 9.41 -27.94 -1.49
C CYS A 111 10.08 -28.93 -0.51
N GLY A 112 11.24 -28.58 0.03
CA GLY A 112 12.03 -29.41 0.95
C GLY A 112 12.75 -30.56 0.27
N VAL A 113 12.59 -30.71 -1.04
CA VAL A 113 13.09 -31.83 -1.81
C VAL A 113 13.55 -31.36 -3.20
N PRO A 114 14.64 -31.92 -3.77
CA PRO A 114 15.11 -31.54 -5.11
C PRO A 114 14.09 -31.93 -6.19
N VAL A 115 14.02 -31.16 -7.27
CA VAL A 115 13.04 -31.34 -8.37
C VAL A 115 13.76 -31.57 -9.69
N ARG A 116 13.40 -32.65 -10.40
CA ARG A 116 13.88 -32.95 -11.77
C ARG A 116 13.18 -32.05 -12.78
N LEU A 117 13.79 -30.91 -13.09
CA LEU A 117 13.22 -29.89 -13.98
C LEU A 117 13.01 -30.40 -15.41
N GLU A 118 13.87 -31.29 -15.91
CA GLU A 118 13.76 -31.86 -17.26
C GLU A 118 12.47 -32.67 -17.42
N GLY A 119 12.13 -33.48 -16.41
CA GLY A 119 10.91 -34.28 -16.40
C GLY A 119 9.66 -33.40 -16.33
N LEU A 120 9.68 -32.40 -15.44
CA LEU A 120 8.60 -31.43 -15.33
C LEU A 120 8.41 -30.64 -16.63
N ALA A 121 9.50 -30.17 -17.24
CA ALA A 121 9.47 -29.41 -18.48
C ALA A 121 8.92 -30.21 -19.67
N PHE A 122 9.26 -31.51 -19.70
CA PHE A 122 8.80 -32.41 -20.76
C PHE A 122 7.28 -32.66 -20.67
N GLU A 123 6.77 -32.96 -19.48
CA GLU A 123 5.35 -33.30 -19.29
C GLU A 123 4.45 -32.06 -19.26
N HIS A 124 4.95 -30.91 -18.76
CA HIS A 124 4.21 -29.65 -18.67
C HIS A 124 4.64 -28.61 -19.71
N LYS A 125 5.12 -29.03 -20.88
CA LYS A 125 5.71 -28.18 -21.93
C LYS A 125 4.86 -26.96 -22.32
N GLU A 126 3.53 -27.06 -22.27
CA GLU A 126 2.62 -25.95 -22.60
C GLU A 126 2.65 -24.81 -21.57
N PHE A 127 2.97 -25.15 -20.32
CA PHE A 127 2.98 -24.21 -19.19
C PHE A 127 4.39 -23.85 -18.75
N SER A 128 5.39 -24.67 -19.07
CA SER A 128 6.77 -24.51 -18.61
C SER A 128 7.74 -24.13 -19.73
N SER A 129 8.73 -23.33 -19.38
CA SER A 129 9.91 -23.05 -20.21
C SER A 129 11.16 -23.31 -19.40
N TYR A 130 12.03 -24.19 -19.89
CA TYR A 130 13.28 -24.57 -19.24
C TYR A 130 14.40 -24.63 -20.27
N GLU A 131 15.32 -23.69 -20.16
CA GLU A 131 16.49 -23.54 -21.04
C GLU A 131 17.71 -23.33 -20.12
N PRO A 132 18.33 -24.41 -19.61
CA PRO A 132 19.36 -24.33 -18.56
C PRO A 132 20.59 -23.50 -18.97
N GLU A 133 20.87 -23.42 -20.27
CA GLU A 133 21.93 -22.57 -20.84
C GLU A 133 21.62 -21.07 -20.74
N LEU A 134 20.34 -20.70 -20.61
CA LEU A 134 19.88 -19.31 -20.50
C LEU A 134 19.48 -18.93 -19.08
N PHE A 135 18.87 -19.86 -18.34
CA PHE A 135 18.40 -19.63 -16.98
C PHE A 135 18.39 -20.92 -16.15
N LEU A 136 18.93 -20.84 -14.93
CA LEU A 136 19.12 -21.99 -14.02
C LEU A 136 17.83 -22.57 -13.42
N GLY A 137 16.68 -21.95 -13.67
CA GLY A 137 15.38 -22.38 -13.16
C GLY A 137 14.38 -22.66 -14.27
N LEU A 138 13.32 -23.39 -13.94
CA LEU A 138 12.17 -23.59 -14.82
C LEU A 138 11.16 -22.47 -14.59
N VAL A 139 10.72 -21.81 -15.66
CA VAL A 139 9.65 -20.82 -15.62
C VAL A 139 8.33 -21.53 -15.85
N TYR A 140 7.44 -21.55 -14.85
CA TYR A 140 6.12 -22.16 -14.92
C TYR A 140 5.04 -21.08 -14.93
N ARG A 141 4.20 -21.05 -15.97
CA ARG A 141 3.08 -20.11 -16.10
C ARG A 141 1.80 -20.76 -15.60
N TYR A 142 1.29 -20.27 -14.48
CA TYR A 142 0.08 -20.77 -13.84
C TYR A 142 -1.07 -19.78 -14.05
N ASN A 143 -2.08 -20.19 -14.84
CA ASN A 143 -3.22 -19.35 -15.21
C ASN A 143 -4.52 -20.18 -15.20
N PRO A 144 -5.04 -20.56 -14.02
CA PRO A 144 -6.25 -21.37 -13.90
C PRO A 144 -7.53 -20.60 -14.24
N THR A 145 -7.48 -19.26 -14.18
CA THR A 145 -8.64 -18.38 -14.42
C THR A 145 -8.15 -17.05 -14.96
N ALA A 146 -8.95 -16.38 -15.80
CA ALA A 146 -8.56 -15.13 -16.45
C ALA A 146 -8.07 -14.01 -15.50
N SER A 147 -8.53 -14.01 -14.24
CA SER A 147 -8.17 -13.04 -13.20
C SER A 147 -6.86 -13.37 -12.45
N LEU A 148 -6.44 -14.64 -12.42
CA LEU A 148 -5.27 -15.10 -11.66
C LEU A 148 -4.17 -15.59 -12.61
N LYS A 149 -3.13 -14.77 -12.75
CA LYS A 149 -1.96 -15.06 -13.61
C LYS A 149 -0.70 -15.02 -12.77
N ALA A 150 -0.23 -16.18 -12.36
CA ALA A 150 0.99 -16.33 -11.60
C ALA A 150 2.12 -16.90 -12.46
N VAL A 151 3.35 -16.51 -12.14
CA VAL A 151 4.56 -17.10 -12.70
C VAL A 151 5.37 -17.66 -11.54
N LEU A 152 5.79 -18.91 -11.68
CA LEU A 152 6.66 -19.57 -10.74
C LEU A 152 8.04 -19.78 -11.37
N LEU A 153 9.07 -19.60 -10.57
CA LEU A 153 10.44 -19.95 -10.89
C LEU A 153 10.82 -21.12 -9.99
N VAL A 154 10.97 -22.30 -10.56
CA VAL A 154 11.30 -23.54 -9.85
C VAL A 154 12.77 -23.85 -10.06
N PHE A 155 13.51 -24.09 -8.98
CA PHE A 155 14.93 -24.41 -9.03
C PHE A 155 15.16 -25.89 -8.72
N VAL A 156 16.25 -26.47 -9.26
CA VAL A 156 16.64 -27.88 -9.01
C VAL A 156 16.71 -28.19 -7.52
N SER A 157 17.09 -27.23 -6.69
CA SER A 157 17.14 -27.34 -5.23
C SER A 157 15.79 -27.59 -4.53
N GLY A 158 14.65 -27.43 -5.22
CA GLY A 158 13.32 -27.45 -4.60
C GLY A 158 12.80 -26.09 -4.16
N LYS A 159 13.64 -25.05 -4.21
CA LYS A 159 13.20 -23.67 -3.99
C LYS A 159 12.28 -23.20 -5.11
N VAL A 160 11.27 -22.43 -4.74
CA VAL A 160 10.26 -21.88 -5.64
C VAL A 160 10.07 -20.40 -5.36
N VAL A 161 10.02 -19.57 -6.40
CA VAL A 161 9.63 -18.16 -6.31
C VAL A 161 8.32 -17.97 -7.06
N ILE A 162 7.35 -17.30 -6.45
CA ILE A 162 6.01 -17.06 -6.99
C ILE A 162 5.81 -15.54 -7.11
N THR A 163 5.34 -15.08 -8.27
CA THR A 163 5.03 -13.67 -8.55
C THR A 163 3.79 -13.54 -9.43
N GLY A 164 3.20 -12.34 -9.49
CA GLY A 164 2.00 -12.05 -10.29
C GLY A 164 0.70 -12.12 -9.51
N CYS A 165 0.77 -12.48 -8.22
CA CYS A 165 -0.35 -12.48 -7.29
C CYS A 165 -0.57 -11.08 -6.70
N LYS A 166 -1.80 -10.75 -6.33
CA LYS A 166 -2.17 -9.48 -5.68
C LYS A 166 -2.44 -9.61 -4.18
N SER A 167 -2.50 -10.84 -3.68
CA SER A 167 -2.72 -11.13 -2.26
C SER A 167 -1.94 -12.38 -1.83
N LEU A 168 -1.69 -12.49 -0.53
CA LEU A 168 -1.06 -13.68 0.05
C LEU A 168 -1.93 -14.94 -0.14
N SER A 169 -3.26 -14.80 -0.11
CA SER A 169 -4.18 -15.92 -0.34
C SER A 169 -4.02 -16.52 -1.74
N GLU A 170 -3.83 -15.68 -2.77
CA GLU A 170 -3.55 -16.14 -4.13
C GLU A 170 -2.23 -16.90 -4.20
N VAL A 171 -1.18 -16.39 -3.55
CA VAL A 171 0.13 -17.07 -3.47
C VAL A 171 -0.02 -18.46 -2.85
N ASN A 172 -0.70 -18.56 -1.72
CA ASN A 172 -0.91 -19.84 -1.03
C ASN A 172 -1.69 -20.82 -1.91
N HIS A 173 -2.76 -20.35 -2.55
CA HIS A 173 -3.54 -21.17 -3.46
C HIS A 173 -2.71 -21.71 -4.64
N VAL A 174 -1.89 -20.85 -5.25
CA VAL A 174 -0.97 -21.25 -6.34
C VAL A 174 0.02 -22.31 -5.85
N PHE A 175 0.62 -22.11 -4.67
CA PHE A 175 1.58 -23.05 -4.12
C PHE A 175 0.92 -24.39 -3.75
N GLU A 176 -0.22 -24.38 -3.06
CA GLU A 176 -0.97 -25.59 -2.70
C GLU A 176 -1.40 -26.40 -3.93
N SER A 177 -1.77 -25.73 -5.02
CA SER A 177 -2.11 -26.39 -6.28
C SER A 177 -0.90 -27.05 -6.96
N LEU A 178 0.28 -26.44 -6.89
CA LEU A 178 1.48 -26.91 -7.59
C LEU A 178 2.37 -27.83 -6.77
N TYR A 179 2.37 -27.69 -5.45
CA TYR A 179 3.16 -28.53 -4.53
C TYR A 179 3.05 -30.03 -4.82
N PRO A 180 1.85 -30.65 -4.94
CA PRO A 180 1.75 -32.08 -5.22
C PRO A 180 2.26 -32.46 -6.62
N VAL A 181 2.29 -31.53 -7.57
CA VAL A 181 2.89 -31.76 -8.90
C VAL A 181 4.40 -31.77 -8.76
N LEU A 182 4.99 -30.76 -8.09
CA LEU A 182 6.43 -30.63 -7.93
C LEU A 182 7.04 -31.82 -7.17
N VAL A 183 6.38 -32.29 -6.12
CA VAL A 183 6.85 -33.44 -5.31
C VAL A 183 6.88 -34.75 -6.11
N ARG A 184 6.06 -34.91 -7.16
CA ARG A 184 6.12 -36.10 -8.04
C ARG A 184 7.41 -36.20 -8.85
N TYR A 185 8.08 -35.08 -9.06
CA TYR A 185 9.36 -35.01 -9.79
C TYR A 185 10.57 -34.99 -8.84
N HIS A 186 10.38 -35.40 -7.59
CA HIS A 186 11.48 -35.69 -6.69
C HIS A 186 12.38 -36.80 -7.25
N GLN A 187 13.70 -36.67 -7.06
CA GLN A 187 14.67 -37.74 -7.28
C GLN A 187 15.12 -38.30 -5.94
#